data_AF-W2UGA1-F1
#
_entry.id   AF-W2UGA1-F1
#
_cell.length_a   1.000
_cell.length_b   1.000
_cell.length_c   1.000
_cell.angle_alpha   90.00
_cell.angle_beta   90.00
_cell.angle_gamma   90.00
#
_symmetry.space_group_name_H-M   'P 1'
#
loop_
_entity.id
_entity.type
_entity.pdbx_description
1 polymer ?
#
loop_
_entity_poly.entity_id
_entity_poly.type
_entity_poly.pdbx_seq_one_letter_code
_entity_poly.pdbx_strand_id
1 'polypeptide(L)' 'MSEENPAIDDKPKKKKTNIGALVKSILAAAIGVQSNKNRERDFEEGNPLAFIIGGFVFTALFIGTIATIVGFVLSTNG' A
#
# COMPACT_ATOMS: atom_id res chain seq x y z
N MET A 1 -49.77 12.35 4.48
CA MET A 1 -49.33 13.24 3.38
C MET A 1 -49.36 14.66 3.95
N SER A 2 -48.26 15.35 4.23
CA SER A 2 -46.93 15.26 3.63
C SER A 2 -45.85 15.79 4.59
N GLU A 3 -44.71 15.09 4.58
CA GLU A 3 -43.34 15.63 4.69
C GLU A 3 -42.86 16.14 6.04
N GLU A 4 -42.38 15.19 6.85
CA GLU A 4 -41.12 15.38 7.57
C GLU A 4 -39.96 15.25 6.57
N ASN A 5 -39.11 16.28 6.46
CA ASN A 5 -37.75 16.10 5.97
C ASN A 5 -36.82 17.15 6.58
N PRO A 6 -36.17 16.87 7.73
CA PRO A 6 -35.08 17.71 8.21
C PRO A 6 -33.87 17.48 7.31
N ALA A 7 -33.39 18.55 6.69
CA ALA A 7 -32.13 18.56 5.96
C ALA A 7 -31.00 18.01 6.85
N ILE A 8 -30.51 16.82 6.52
CA ILE A 8 -29.38 16.18 7.20
C ILE A 8 -28.10 16.93 6.79
N ASP A 9 -27.54 17.68 7.74
CA ASP A 9 -26.24 18.34 7.64
C ASP A 9 -25.11 17.28 7.66
N ASP A 10 -24.66 16.88 6.47
CA ASP A 10 -23.57 15.92 6.27
C ASP A 10 -22.20 16.62 6.37
N LYS A 11 -21.78 16.95 7.58
CA LYS A 11 -20.36 17.27 7.85
C LYS A 11 -19.70 16.13 8.62
N PRO A 12 -18.69 15.45 8.02
CA PRO A 12 -18.02 14.34 8.67
C PRO A 12 -17.23 14.84 9.90
N LYS A 13 -17.66 14.42 11.09
CA LYS A 13 -16.95 14.62 12.36
C LYS A 13 -15.63 13.84 12.32
N LYS A 14 -14.48 14.53 12.42
CA LYS A 14 -13.15 13.92 12.46
C LYS A 14 -13.02 12.93 13.63
N LYS A 15 -13.06 11.63 13.31
CA LYS A 15 -12.86 10.53 14.27
C LYS A 15 -11.38 10.49 14.66
N LYS A 16 -11.06 10.56 15.95
CA LYS A 16 -9.68 10.38 16.46
C LYS A 16 -9.14 9.08 15.88
N THR A 17 -8.01 9.14 15.18
CA THR A 17 -7.40 7.98 14.53
C THR A 17 -7.03 6.96 15.60
N ASN A 18 -7.75 5.85 15.64
CA ASN A 18 -7.43 4.71 16.49
C ASN A 18 -6.06 4.13 16.05
N ILE A 19 -5.23 3.66 16.98
CA ILE A 19 -3.93 3.00 16.69
C ILE A 19 -4.11 1.86 15.68
N GLY A 20 -5.25 1.17 15.69
CA GLY A 20 -5.59 0.16 14.68
C GLY A 20 -5.73 0.71 13.25
N ALA A 21 -6.18 1.97 13.07
CA ALA A 21 -6.18 2.64 11.77
C ALA A 21 -4.77 3.02 11.32
N LEU A 22 -3.91 3.34 12.28
CA LEU A 22 -2.49 3.64 12.02
C LEU A 22 -1.75 2.39 11.54
N VAL A 23 -1.95 1.23 12.19
CA VAL A 23 -1.37 -0.05 11.76
C VAL A 23 -1.93 -0.48 10.40
N LYS A 24 -3.23 -0.32 10.16
CA LYS A 24 -3.82 -0.56 8.84
C LYS A 24 -3.21 0.30 7.74
N SER A 25 -2.89 1.55 8.05
CA SER A 25 -2.23 2.47 7.13
C SER A 25 -0.81 2.00 6.78
N ILE A 26 -0.05 1.54 7.78
CA ILE A 26 1.32 1.03 7.59
C ILE A 26 1.33 -0.23 6.72
N LEU A 27 0.35 -1.11 6.91
CA LEU A 27 0.20 -2.33 6.12
C LEU A 27 -0.26 -2.05 4.68
N ALA A 28 -1.19 -1.10 4.48
CA ALA A 28 -1.60 -0.65 3.15
C ALA A 28 -0.43 0.01 2.38
N ALA A 29 0.43 0.73 3.10
CA ALA A 29 1.62 1.35 2.56
C ALA A 29 2.72 0.33 2.19
N ALA A 30 2.86 -0.77 2.93
CA ALA A 30 3.83 -1.82 2.62
C ALA A 30 3.43 -2.68 1.42
N ILE A 31 2.13 -2.74 1.10
CA ILE A 31 1.58 -3.58 0.01
C ILE A 31 1.47 -2.82 -1.32
N GLY A 32 1.60 -1.49 -1.33
CA GLY A 32 1.48 -0.71 -2.56
C GLY A 32 0.02 -0.37 -2.90
N VAL A 33 -0.71 0.18 -1.93
CA VAL A 33 -2.01 0.85 -2.17
C VAL A 33 -1.78 2.06 -3.08
N GLN A 34 -1.68 1.79 -4.37
CA GLN A 34 -1.78 2.79 -5.41
C GLN A 34 -3.25 3.12 -5.58
N SER A 35 -3.58 4.40 -5.45
CA SER A 35 -4.94 4.89 -5.71
C SER A 35 -5.42 4.45 -7.09
N ASN A 36 -6.71 4.21 -7.27
CA ASN A 36 -7.27 3.83 -8.58
C ASN A 36 -6.86 4.81 -9.68
N LYS A 37 -6.75 6.11 -9.37
CA LYS A 37 -6.26 7.14 -10.29
C LYS A 37 -4.82 6.90 -10.77
N ASN A 38 -3.96 6.37 -9.90
CA ASN A 38 -2.58 6.01 -10.28
C ASN A 38 -2.57 4.79 -11.18
N ARG A 39 -3.32 3.74 -10.82
CA ARG A 39 -3.48 2.55 -11.67
C ARG A 39 -4.02 2.94 -13.03
N GLU A 40 -5.09 3.73 -13.09
CA GLU A 40 -5.77 4.10 -14.34
C GLU A 40 -4.81 4.85 -15.27
N ARG A 41 -4.05 5.84 -14.79
CA ARG A 41 -2.99 6.48 -15.59
C ARG A 41 -1.87 5.52 -16.00
N ASP A 42 -1.44 4.67 -15.08
CA ASP A 42 -0.34 3.73 -15.32
C ASP A 42 -0.74 2.60 -16.29
N PHE A 43 -2.04 2.31 -16.43
CA PHE A 43 -2.60 1.30 -17.33
C PHE A 43 -3.21 1.88 -18.62
N GLU A 44 -3.68 3.13 -18.63
CA GLU A 44 -4.23 3.81 -19.80
C GLU A 44 -3.18 4.60 -20.58
N GLU A 45 -2.24 5.27 -19.91
CA GLU A 45 -1.17 6.07 -20.54
C GLU A 45 0.19 5.35 -20.51
N GLY A 46 0.38 4.36 -19.61
CA GLY A 46 1.64 3.68 -19.36
C GLY A 46 1.76 2.27 -19.96
N ASN A 47 2.97 1.73 -20.01
CA ASN A 47 3.24 0.34 -20.43
C ASN A 47 3.20 -0.62 -19.21
N PRO A 48 2.23 -1.54 -19.11
CA PRO A 48 2.12 -2.51 -18.01
C PRO A 48 3.38 -3.37 -17.81
N LEU A 49 4.19 -3.55 -18.86
CA LEU A 49 5.43 -4.32 -18.82
C LEU A 49 6.45 -3.69 -17.85
N ALA A 50 6.46 -2.36 -17.72
CA ALA A 50 7.37 -1.67 -16.81
C ALA A 50 7.10 -2.02 -15.34
N PHE A 51 5.83 -2.22 -14.97
CA PHE A 51 5.44 -2.65 -13.62
C PHE A 51 5.83 -4.09 -13.33
N ILE A 52 5.73 -4.98 -14.33
CA ILE A 52 6.14 -6.39 -14.20
C ILE A 52 7.66 -6.49 -14.00
N ILE A 53 8.43 -5.76 -14.82
CA ILE A 53 9.88 -5.73 -14.70
C ILE A 53 10.29 -5.10 -13.37
N GLY A 54 9.67 -3.99 -12.98
CA GLY A 54 9.91 -3.35 -11.69
C GLY A 54 9.64 -4.28 -10.50
N GLY A 55 8.54 -5.05 -10.56
CA GLY A 55 8.23 -6.07 -9.57
C GLY A 55 9.29 -7.16 -9.49
N PHE A 56 9.74 -7.68 -10.63
CA PHE A 56 10.79 -8.70 -10.68
C PHE A 56 12.13 -8.22 -10.13
N VAL A 57 12.55 -7.01 -10.52
CA VAL A 57 13.78 -6.40 -10.01
C VAL A 57 13.69 -6.20 -8.49
N PHE A 58 12.57 -5.68 -8.00
CA PHE A 58 12.32 -5.52 -6.57
C PHE A 58 12.39 -6.85 -5.81
N THR A 59 11.75 -7.89 -6.33
CA THR A 59 11.76 -9.23 -5.72
C THR A 59 13.16 -9.83 -5.69
N ALA A 60 13.92 -9.72 -6.78
CA ALA A 60 15.28 -10.23 -6.83
C ALA A 60 16.19 -9.55 -5.80
N LEU A 61 16.09 -8.22 -5.68
CA LEU A 61 16.81 -7.44 -4.69
C LEU A 61 16.41 -7.82 -3.25
N PHE A 62 15.11 -8.03 -2.99
CA PHE A 62 14.62 -8.45 -1.69
C PHE A 62 15.20 -9.82 -1.28
N ILE A 63 15.19 -10.79 -2.18
CA ILE A 63 15.76 -12.13 -1.95
C ILE A 63 17.28 -12.03 -1.71
N GLY A 64 18.00 -11.29 -2.54
CA GLY A 64 19.44 -11.11 -2.39
C GLY A 64 19.81 -10.48 -1.04
N THR A 65 19.01 -9.52 -0.59
CA THR A 65 19.19 -8.87 0.72
C THR A 65 19.05 -9.88 1.85
N ILE A 66 17.97 -10.67 1.87
CA ILE A 66 17.74 -11.70 2.89
C ILE A 66 18.85 -12.75 2.85
N ALA A 67 19.20 -13.24 1.66
CA ALA A 67 20.23 -14.26 1.49
C ALA A 67 21.60 -13.78 2.01
N THR A 68 21.96 -12.51 1.75
CA THR A 68 23.19 -11.90 2.25
C THR A 68 23.19 -11.82 3.77
N ILE A 69 22.09 -11.36 4.38
CA ILE A 69 21.95 -11.29 5.83
C ILE A 69 22.10 -12.68 6.45
N VAL A 70 21.39 -13.68 5.91
CA VAL A 70 21.45 -15.06 6.41
C VAL A 70 22.86 -15.63 6.27
N GLY A 71 23.49 -15.43 5.11
CA GLY A 71 24.87 -15.86 4.89
C GLY A 71 25.84 -15.23 5.87
N PHE A 72 25.71 -13.93 6.12
CA PHE A 72 26.52 -13.20 7.10
C PHE A 72 26.35 -13.74 8.52
N VAL A 73 25.10 -13.96 8.93
CA VAL A 73 24.77 -14.51 10.26
C VAL A 73 25.32 -15.93 10.43
N LEU A 74 25.20 -16.79 9.41
CA LEU A 74 25.74 -18.16 9.46
C LEU A 74 27.26 -18.17 9.49
N SER A 75 27.90 -17.25 8.75
CA SER A 75 29.36 -17.13 8.74
C SER A 75 29.93 -16.58 10.05
N THR A 76 29.14 -15.81 10.80
CA THR A 76 29.54 -15.22 12.09
C THR A 76 29.42 -16.21 13.25
N ASN A 77 28.59 -17.25 13.12
CA ASN A 77 28.32 -18.24 14.18
C ASN A 77 28.94 -19.62 13.90
N GLY A 78 29.74 -19.75 12.84
CA GLY A 78 30.48 -20.95 12.48
C GLY A 78 31.94 -20.90 12.90
#